data_AF-A0A7I8K929-F1
#
_entry.id   AF-A0A7I8K929-F1
#
_cell.length_a   1.000
_cell.length_b   1.000
_cell.length_c   1.000
_cell.angle_alpha   90.00
_cell.angle_beta   90.00
_cell.angle_gamma   90.00
#
_symmetry.space_group_name_H-M   'P 1'
#
loop_
_entity.id
_entity.type
_entity.pdbx_description
1 polymer ?
#
loop_
_entity_poly.entity_id
_entity_poly.type
_entity_poly.pdbx_seq_one_letter_code
_entity_poly.pdbx_strand_id
1 'polypeptide(L)'
;MAATPSKAALAAVLLLLVAAAAVAPVSASTLTAFSGPGCAGRTKDVNGCGCFDISDYQGGYHFVFTEGQAATLYKGSHCDGSYVSLYKETRRCKPNNFKSIYMSC
;
A
#
# COMPACT_ATOMS: atom_id res chain seq x y z
N MET A 1 -49.26 -6.03 -22.33
CA MET A 1 -49.55 -5.33 -21.07
C MET A 1 -48.26 -4.68 -20.61
N ALA A 2 -48.08 -3.39 -20.90
CA ALA A 2 -46.87 -2.66 -20.51
C ALA A 2 -47.06 -2.21 -19.06
N ALA A 3 -46.31 -2.80 -18.13
CA ALA A 3 -46.31 -2.39 -16.74
C ALA A 3 -45.60 -1.03 -16.66
N THR A 4 -46.36 0.03 -16.37
CA THR A 4 -45.80 1.34 -16.06
C THR A 4 -44.99 1.21 -14.77
N PRO A 5 -43.66 1.42 -14.77
CA PRO A 5 -42.89 1.33 -13.55
C PRO A 5 -43.32 2.46 -12.61
N SER A 6 -43.76 2.09 -11.41
CA SER A 6 -44.14 3.05 -10.37
C SER A 6 -42.91 3.87 -9.96
N LYS A 7 -43.10 5.13 -9.55
CA LYS A 7 -42.03 6.03 -9.08
C LYS A 7 -41.16 5.39 -7.98
N ALA A 8 -41.73 4.46 -7.20
CA ALA A 8 -41.05 3.68 -6.18
C ALA A 8 -40.03 2.67 -6.77
N ALA A 9 -40.35 2.05 -7.92
CA ALA A 9 -39.43 1.13 -8.59
C ALA A 9 -38.21 1.87 -9.17
N LEU A 10 -38.41 3.07 -9.72
CA LEU A 10 -37.33 3.93 -10.19
C LEU A 10 -36.43 4.43 -9.03
N ALA A 11 -37.02 4.79 -7.89
CA ALA A 11 -36.28 5.20 -6.70
C ALA A 11 -35.45 4.05 -6.10
N ALA A 12 -36.00 2.83 -6.06
CA ALA A 12 -35.28 1.65 -5.58
C ALA A 12 -34.08 1.30 -6.47
N VAL A 13 -34.22 1.42 -7.79
CA VAL A 13 -33.11 1.21 -8.74
C VAL A 13 -32.03 2.28 -8.58
N LEU A 14 -32.40 3.56 -8.42
CA LEU A 14 -31.41 4.62 -8.16
C LEU A 14 -30.64 4.39 -6.84
N LEU A 15 -31.31 3.96 -5.77
CA LEU A 15 -30.66 3.65 -4.48
C LEU A 15 -29.66 2.48 -4.60
N LEU A 16 -29.99 1.45 -5.38
CA LEU A 16 -29.08 0.32 -5.66
C LEU A 16 -27.85 0.74 -6.47
N LEU A 17 -27.99 1.65 -7.43
CA LEU A 17 -26.87 2.16 -8.21
C LEU A 17 -25.90 3.04 -7.38
N VAL A 18 -26.39 3.80 -6.42
CA VAL A 18 -25.54 4.63 -5.53
C VAL A 18 -24.74 3.77 -4.54
N ALA A 19 -25.31 2.66 -4.06
CA ALA A 19 -24.62 1.73 -3.17
C ALA A 19 -23.45 0.99 -3.86
N ALA A 20 -23.52 0.77 -5.17
CA ALA A 20 -22.48 0.08 -5.94
C ALA A 20 -21.27 0.97 -6.30
N ALA A 21 -21.40 2.29 -6.20
CA ALA A 21 -20.35 3.24 -6.60
C ALA A 21 -19.31 3.54 -5.50
N ALA A 22 -19.47 3.01 -4.28
CA ALA A 22 -18.68 3.43 -3.12
C ALA A 22 -17.43 2.59 -2.83
N VAL A 23 -17.11 1.57 -3.64
CA VAL A 23 -15.88 0.77 -3.46
C VAL A 23 -14.81 1.16 -4.46
N ALA A 24 -14.36 2.43 -4.39
CA ALA A 24 -13.08 2.76 -4.99
C ALA A 24 -12.03 1.86 -4.30
N PRO A 25 -11.21 1.08 -5.04
CA PRO A 25 -10.06 0.44 -4.42
C PRO A 25 -9.23 1.57 -3.83
N VAL A 26 -9.07 1.58 -2.50
CA VAL A 26 -8.10 2.49 -1.89
C VAL A 26 -6.75 2.04 -2.46
N SER A 27 -6.23 2.78 -3.44
CA SER A 27 -4.92 2.49 -3.98
C SER A 27 -3.94 2.78 -2.84
N ALA A 28 -3.49 1.72 -2.18
CA ALA A 28 -2.55 1.83 -1.08
C ALA A 28 -1.13 1.78 -1.66
N SER A 29 -0.26 2.71 -1.27
CA SER A 29 1.18 2.57 -1.45
C SER A 29 1.63 1.24 -0.88
N THR A 30 2.49 0.55 -1.61
CA THR A 30 2.96 -0.78 -1.24
C THR A 30 4.47 -0.79 -1.27
N LEU A 31 5.09 -1.31 -0.21
CA LEU A 31 6.52 -1.53 -0.15
C LEU A 31 6.82 -3.02 -0.04
N THR A 32 7.46 -3.58 -1.07
CA THR A 32 7.95 -4.95 -1.09
C THR A 32 9.42 -4.97 -0.69
N ALA A 33 9.74 -5.57 0.45
CA ALA A 33 11.12 -5.81 0.89
C ALA A 33 11.56 -7.22 0.49
N PHE A 34 12.83 -7.39 0.11
CA PHE A 34 13.38 -8.65 -0.38
C PHE A 34 14.47 -9.16 0.56
N SER A 35 14.48 -10.46 0.85
CA SER A 35 15.51 -11.10 1.69
C SER A 35 16.80 -11.39 0.94
N GLY A 36 16.72 -11.73 -0.35
CA GLY A 36 17.87 -12.05 -1.18
C GLY A 36 18.43 -10.84 -1.92
N PRO A 37 19.76 -10.82 -2.19
CA PRO A 37 20.39 -9.74 -2.92
C PRO A 37 19.79 -9.59 -4.32
N GLY A 38 19.66 -8.35 -4.80
CA GLY A 38 19.17 -8.10 -6.15
C GLY A 38 17.64 -8.15 -6.29
N CYS A 39 16.89 -7.89 -5.22
CA CYS A 39 15.43 -8.09 -5.19
C CYS A 39 15.03 -9.55 -5.49
N ALA A 40 15.68 -10.51 -4.83
CA ALA A 40 15.42 -11.93 -5.00
C ALA A 40 14.99 -12.59 -3.67
N GLY A 41 14.62 -13.87 -3.73
CA GLY A 41 14.28 -14.66 -2.55
C GLY A 41 12.89 -14.35 -1.99
N ARG A 42 12.72 -14.51 -0.67
CA ARG A 42 11.46 -14.23 0.02
C ARG A 42 11.17 -12.74 0.01
N THR A 43 9.90 -12.40 -0.15
CA THR A 43 9.39 -11.04 -0.12
C THR A 43 8.53 -10.80 1.12
N LYS A 44 8.48 -9.54 1.55
CA LYS A 44 7.53 -9.05 2.53
C LYS A 44 6.88 -7.79 2.00
N ASP A 45 5.58 -7.88 1.75
CA ASP A 45 4.77 -6.76 1.29
C ASP A 45 4.21 -5.99 2.49
N VAL A 46 4.38 -4.67 2.46
CA VAL A 46 3.88 -3.73 3.45
C VAL A 46 2.91 -2.80 2.74
N ASN A 47 1.64 -2.88 3.09
CA ASN A 47 0.54 -2.13 2.48
C ASN A 47 -0.41 -1.50 3.52
N GLY A 48 -0.05 -1.57 4.80
CA GLY A 48 -0.81 -1.02 5.91
C GLY A 48 -0.14 0.23 6.49
N CYS A 49 -0.88 0.95 7.32
CA CYS A 49 -0.40 2.16 7.99
C CYS A 49 0.38 1.81 9.27
N GLY A 50 1.39 2.60 9.59
CA GLY A 50 2.19 2.43 10.81
C GLY A 50 3.54 1.78 10.55
N CYS A 51 4.09 1.16 11.60
CA CYS A 51 5.46 0.66 11.61
C CYS A 51 5.54 -0.86 11.42
N PHE A 52 6.47 -1.31 10.57
CA PHE A 52 6.68 -2.71 10.25
C PHE A 52 8.16 -3.07 10.26
N ASP A 53 8.54 -4.08 11.04
CA ASP A 53 9.91 -4.58 11.03
C ASP A 53 10.20 -5.46 9.81
N ILE A 54 11.33 -5.19 9.16
CA ILE A 54 11.84 -5.87 7.97
C ILE A 54 13.31 -6.31 8.16
N SER A 55 13.73 -6.56 9.39
CA SER A 55 15.13 -6.85 9.72
C SER A 55 15.70 -8.06 8.95
N ASP A 56 14.87 -9.00 8.51
CA ASP A 56 15.28 -10.16 7.70
C ASP A 56 15.22 -9.92 6.17
N TYR A 57 14.84 -8.71 5.72
CA TYR A 57 14.57 -8.36 4.32
C TYR A 57 15.50 -7.23 3.82
N GLN A 58 16.81 -7.49 3.91
CA GLN A 58 17.87 -6.52 3.62
C GLN A 58 18.46 -6.64 2.21
N GLY A 59 17.90 -7.50 1.35
CA GLY A 59 18.37 -7.77 -0.01
C GLY A 59 17.96 -6.74 -1.06
N GLY A 60 17.02 -5.86 -0.71
CA GLY A 60 16.52 -4.78 -1.55
C GLY A 60 15.09 -4.41 -1.20
N TYR A 61 14.56 -3.37 -1.82
CA TYR A 61 13.15 -2.98 -1.69
C TYR A 61 12.59 -2.41 -2.99
N HIS A 62 11.28 -2.52 -3.14
CA HIS A 62 10.52 -1.90 -4.20
C HIS A 62 9.32 -1.19 -3.58
N PHE A 63 9.26 0.12 -3.73
CA PHE A 63 8.18 0.95 -3.25
C PHE A 63 7.35 1.44 -4.42
N VAL A 64 6.07 1.07 -4.42
CA VAL A 64 5.04 1.55 -5.32
C VAL A 64 4.30 2.66 -4.61
N PHE A 65 4.42 3.88 -5.14
CA PHE A 65 3.80 5.06 -4.55
C PHE A 65 2.41 5.28 -5.14
N THR A 66 1.41 5.33 -4.27
CA THR A 66 0.10 5.91 -4.57
C THR A 66 -0.01 7.27 -3.89
N GLU A 67 -0.62 8.24 -4.57
CA GLU A 67 -0.81 9.61 -4.10
C GLU A 67 -1.21 9.70 -2.61
N GLY A 68 -0.47 10.53 -1.88
CA GLY A 68 -0.72 10.82 -0.46
C GLY A 68 -0.06 9.87 0.53
N GLN A 69 0.51 8.74 0.10
CA GLN A 69 1.05 7.74 1.02
C GLN A 69 2.56 7.54 0.83
N ALA A 70 3.37 8.25 1.61
CA ALA A 70 4.81 8.09 1.65
C ALA A 70 5.24 6.89 2.52
N ALA A 71 6.47 6.42 2.30
CA ALA A 71 7.10 5.42 3.16
C ALA A 71 8.41 5.97 3.72
N THR A 72 8.74 5.62 4.95
CA THR A 72 10.01 5.97 5.58
C THR A 72 10.72 4.69 6.03
N LEU A 73 11.92 4.47 5.51
CA LEU A 73 12.77 3.34 5.86
C LEU A 73 13.70 3.74 7.01
N TYR A 74 13.81 2.91 8.04
CA TYR A 74 14.63 3.16 9.23
C TYR A 74 15.73 2.12 9.38
N LYS A 75 16.91 2.55 9.84
CA LYS A 75 18.02 1.64 10.17
C LYS A 75 17.84 0.91 11.50
N GLY A 76 17.02 1.45 12.40
CA GLY A 76 16.61 0.78 13.64
C GLY A 76 15.36 -0.08 13.44
N SER A 77 15.12 -1.00 14.37
CA SER A 77 13.84 -1.71 14.48
C SER A 77 12.78 -0.77 15.07
N HIS A 78 11.50 -1.10 14.90
CA HIS A 78 10.38 -0.33 15.43
C HIS A 78 10.37 1.16 15.03
N CYS A 79 10.80 1.47 13.81
CA CYS A 79 10.83 2.80 13.21
C CYS A 79 11.65 3.82 14.01
N ASP A 80 12.79 3.36 14.51
CA ASP A 80 13.75 4.18 15.26
C ASP A 80 15.05 4.45 14.49
N GLY A 81 15.75 5.50 14.91
CA GLY A 81 17.08 5.86 14.41
C GLY A 81 17.06 6.56 13.05
N SER A 82 18.20 6.48 12.34
CA SER A 82 18.37 7.16 11.04
C SER A 82 17.41 6.62 9.98
N TYR A 83 16.84 7.53 9.20
CA TYR A 83 15.79 7.21 8.26
C TYR A 83 16.01 7.79 6.85
N VAL A 84 15.28 7.24 5.88
CA VAL A 84 15.16 7.73 4.51
C VAL A 84 13.71 7.67 4.10
N SER A 85 13.15 8.80 3.68
CA SER A 85 11.77 8.88 3.20
C SER A 85 11.67 8.72 1.68
N LEU A 86 10.60 8.06 1.25
CA LEU A 86 10.26 7.74 -0.13
C LEU A 86 8.93 8.41 -0.46
N TYR A 87 8.96 9.35 -1.39
CA TYR A 87 7.81 10.15 -1.81
C TYR A 87 7.41 9.88 -3.27
N LYS A 88 7.99 8.83 -3.87
CA LYS A 88 7.76 8.43 -5.25
C LYS A 88 8.14 6.97 -5.41
N GLU A 89 7.68 6.36 -6.51
CA GLU A 89 8.06 5.00 -6.86
C GLU A 89 9.58 4.85 -6.86
N THR A 90 10.06 3.86 -6.12
CA THR A 90 11.49 3.64 -5.91
C THR A 90 11.79 2.16 -5.88
N ARG A 91 12.58 1.68 -6.83
CA ARG A 91 13.10 0.31 -6.85
C ARG A 91 14.60 0.31 -6.56
N ARG A 92 15.01 -0.37 -5.50
CA ARG A 92 16.41 -0.50 -5.11
C ARG A 92 16.77 -1.95 -4.82
N CYS A 93 17.31 -2.61 -5.83
CA CYS A 93 17.74 -4.00 -5.79
C CYS A 93 19.20 -4.14 -5.37
N LYS A 94 19.57 -3.47 -4.27
CA LYS A 94 20.90 -3.58 -3.66
C LYS A 94 20.74 -3.89 -2.18
N PRO A 95 21.69 -4.62 -1.58
CA PRO A 95 21.71 -4.82 -0.14
C PRO A 95 21.61 -3.50 0.60
N ASN A 96 20.84 -3.49 1.67
CA ASN A 96 20.61 -2.32 2.51
C ASN A 96 20.65 -2.73 4.00
N ASN A 97 20.65 -1.76 4.88
CA ASN A 97 20.68 -1.97 6.33
C ASN A 97 19.45 -1.40 7.02
N PHE A 98 18.33 -1.31 6.29
CA PHE A 98 17.06 -0.91 6.89
C PHE A 98 16.46 -2.09 7.64
N LYS A 99 15.93 -1.81 8.82
CA LYS A 99 15.37 -2.80 9.75
C LYS A 99 13.88 -2.65 9.95
N SER A 100 13.32 -1.47 9.66
CA SER A 100 11.88 -1.22 9.74
C SER A 100 11.41 -0.18 8.73
N ILE A 101 10.10 -0.13 8.52
CA ILE A 101 9.42 0.75 7.57
C ILE A 101 8.22 1.37 8.27
N TYR A 102 8.09 2.69 8.18
CA TYR A 102 6.87 3.40 8.49
C TYR A 102 6.13 3.74 7.21
N MET A 103 4.85 3.40 7.11
CA MET A 103 3.99 3.85 6.03
C MET A 103 3.05 4.93 6.54
N SER A 104 3.12 6.11 5.92
CA SER A 104 2.17 7.18 6.19
C SER A 104 0.90 6.91 5.42
N CYS A 105 -0.18 6.79 6.17
CA CYS A 105 -1.54 7.07 5.76
C CYS A 105 -1.98 8.29 6.58
#